data_AF-A0A2W4WLE8-F1
#
_entry.id   AF-A0A2W4WLE8-F1
#
_cell.length_a   1.000
_cell.length_b   1.000
_cell.length_c   1.000
_cell.angle_alpha   90.00
_cell.angle_beta   90.00
_cell.angle_gamma   90.00
#
_symmetry.space_group_name_H-M   'P 1'
#
loop_
_entity.id
_entity.type
_entity.pdbx_description
1 polymer ?
#
loop_
_entity_poly.entity_id
_entity_poly.type
_entity_poly.pdbx_seq_one_letter_code
_entity_poly.pdbx_strand_id
1 'polypeptide(L)'
;MNSLSLNFEWLTSGNDSPQIRQTMGMFGLKVGDISLARNEDTWSQTIRDSVLVSAYPLAAWMVSSWWRLLYEPLPPTGTRPSVTWKMAHELTAANQGFIWPRVILASDTELMQIWSTASNAIEQQSVRYINSLDRPFPVDLLEFEQTAKAFIESVLSRLDATGITNTPLANLWQEVQEELADPYASQYRRCEAELGFDPDECPENLVKDALKLVEQMGGKTFSEVAPAYSKDLLEARPLSAKINELIQESGFDGKPEVSVDHSTSPEFSKAPWQKANEVAYRLRDVIDIEEDPVTDDQLYDLLGLHKAEYEAFNPPPQRRVSIAVPSEQIGFKFHTRKRHPIAKRFELARFIGDYLLYGNHGESWLVNTDLRTSRQKYQRAFAAEFLCPLSSLRAYLDNDYSESAMEDAAEHFKVSSQTVESMLTNNGLICSPQSASYLEASLPY
;
A
#
# COMPACT_ATOMS: atom_id res chain seq x y z
N MET A 1 -3.60 -17.44 10.34
CA MET A 1 -4.56 -16.89 9.37
C MET A 1 -5.00 -15.54 9.91
N ASN A 2 -4.81 -14.47 9.16
CA ASN A 2 -5.22 -13.13 9.57
C ASN A 2 -6.66 -12.93 9.10
N SER A 3 -7.62 -13.41 9.88
CA SER A 3 -9.02 -13.44 9.45
C SER A 3 -9.72 -12.09 9.62
N LEU A 4 -10.46 -11.65 8.60
CA LEU A 4 -11.44 -10.58 8.68
C LEU A 4 -12.86 -11.15 8.83
N SER A 5 -13.71 -10.52 9.65
CA SER A 5 -15.11 -10.93 9.78
C SER A 5 -16.04 -9.72 9.93
N LEU A 6 -17.05 -9.66 9.06
CA LEU A 6 -18.17 -8.74 9.08
C LEU A 6 -19.45 -9.53 9.39
N ASN A 7 -19.99 -9.38 10.59
CA ASN A 7 -21.18 -10.13 11.03
C ASN A 7 -22.33 -9.19 11.31
N PHE A 8 -23.55 -9.68 11.07
CA PHE A 8 -24.77 -8.93 11.31
C PHE A 8 -25.86 -9.82 11.90
N GLU A 9 -26.39 -9.42 13.05
CA GLU A 9 -27.59 -10.01 13.62
C GLU A 9 -28.78 -9.09 13.33
N TRP A 10 -29.62 -9.47 12.37
CA TRP A 10 -30.72 -8.64 11.88
C TRP A 10 -31.76 -8.34 12.97
N LEU A 11 -32.05 -7.06 13.17
CA LEU A 11 -33.09 -6.55 14.05
C LEU A 11 -33.94 -5.55 13.27
N THR A 12 -35.24 -5.77 13.13
CA THR A 12 -36.09 -4.73 12.53
C THR A 12 -36.35 -3.63 13.55
N SER A 13 -35.82 -2.43 13.29
CA SER A 13 -35.81 -1.30 14.24
C SER A 13 -35.87 0.04 13.50
N GLY A 14 -36.32 1.09 14.18
CA GLY A 14 -36.34 2.47 13.68
C GLY A 14 -37.53 2.81 12.78
N ASN A 15 -37.62 4.10 12.41
CA ASN A 15 -38.70 4.66 11.59
C ASN A 15 -38.20 5.28 10.26
N ASP A 16 -36.98 4.94 9.86
CA ASP A 16 -36.36 5.42 8.61
C ASP A 16 -36.91 4.74 7.35
N SER A 17 -36.27 5.05 6.21
CA SER A 17 -36.53 4.40 4.93
C SER A 17 -36.58 2.87 5.07
N PRO A 18 -37.41 2.17 4.27
CA PRO A 18 -37.54 0.72 4.36
C PRO A 18 -36.19 0.00 4.28
N GLN A 19 -35.28 0.48 3.42
CA GLN A 19 -33.94 -0.09 3.24
C GLN A 19 -33.14 -0.07 4.54
N ILE A 20 -33.10 1.09 5.22
CA ILE A 20 -32.37 1.27 6.47
C ILE A 20 -33.00 0.39 7.56
N ARG A 21 -34.31 0.50 7.75
CA ARG A 21 -35.07 -0.19 8.80
C ARG A 21 -35.00 -1.72 8.70
N GLN A 22 -35.09 -2.29 7.49
CA GLN A 22 -35.08 -3.75 7.32
C GLN A 22 -33.69 -4.38 7.42
N THR A 23 -32.64 -3.55 7.32
CA THR A 23 -31.23 -3.95 7.44
C THR A 23 -30.59 -3.43 8.72
N MET A 24 -31.39 -2.97 9.69
CA MET A 24 -30.94 -2.70 11.05
C MET A 24 -30.51 -4.00 11.75
N GLY A 25 -29.59 -3.89 12.71
CA GLY A 25 -29.07 -5.04 13.43
C GLY A 25 -27.81 -4.77 14.22
N MET A 26 -27.36 -5.78 14.96
CA MET A 26 -26.10 -5.72 15.70
C MET A 26 -24.95 -6.07 14.76
N PHE A 27 -24.15 -5.08 14.40
CA PHE A 27 -22.97 -5.20 13.57
C PHE A 27 -21.74 -5.56 14.40
N GLY A 28 -21.02 -6.60 14.00
CA GLY A 28 -19.70 -6.93 14.50
C GLY A 28 -18.64 -6.80 13.41
N LEU A 29 -17.51 -6.19 13.74
CA LEU A 29 -16.31 -6.13 12.90
C LEU A 29 -15.13 -6.69 13.69
N LYS A 30 -14.53 -7.78 13.23
CA LYS A 30 -13.39 -8.43 13.87
C LYS A 30 -12.22 -8.59 12.91
N VAL A 31 -11.01 -8.39 13.44
CA VAL A 31 -9.74 -8.69 12.78
C VAL A 31 -8.90 -9.56 13.73
N GLY A 32 -8.62 -10.80 13.32
CA GLY A 32 -8.12 -11.83 14.24
C GLY A 32 -9.02 -11.95 15.48
N ASP A 33 -8.43 -11.80 16.66
CA ASP A 33 -9.14 -11.86 17.95
C ASP A 33 -9.70 -10.51 18.42
N ILE A 34 -9.44 -9.41 17.71
CA ILE A 34 -9.81 -8.05 18.13
C ILE A 34 -11.13 -7.64 17.49
N SER A 35 -12.13 -7.31 18.31
CA SER A 35 -13.37 -6.67 17.84
C SER A 35 -13.20 -5.16 17.73
N LEU A 36 -13.18 -4.63 16.51
CA LEU A 36 -13.10 -3.19 16.24
C LEU A 36 -14.45 -2.50 16.49
N ALA A 37 -15.55 -3.26 16.45
CA ALA A 37 -16.87 -2.77 16.83
C ALA A 37 -17.10 -2.76 18.35
N ARG A 38 -16.11 -3.18 19.17
CA ARG A 38 -16.26 -3.18 20.63
C ARG A 38 -16.46 -1.77 21.15
N ASN A 39 -17.59 -1.56 21.82
CA ASN A 39 -18.02 -0.25 22.26
C ASN A 39 -18.64 -0.26 23.65
N GLU A 40 -18.59 0.91 24.27
CA GLU A 40 -19.37 1.28 25.44
C GLU A 40 -20.58 2.11 24.98
N ASP A 41 -21.77 1.60 25.28
CA ASP A 41 -23.02 2.34 25.13
C ASP A 41 -23.18 3.25 26.36
N THR A 42 -23.15 4.57 26.13
CA THR A 42 -23.15 5.56 27.21
C THR A 42 -24.49 5.63 27.94
N TRP A 43 -25.59 5.19 27.32
CA TRP A 43 -26.91 5.15 27.95
C TRP A 43 -27.12 3.90 28.78
N SER A 44 -26.75 2.73 28.23
CA SER A 44 -26.95 1.46 28.94
C SER A 44 -25.79 1.08 29.87
N GLN A 45 -24.66 1.78 29.80
CA GLN A 45 -23.42 1.48 30.54
C GLN A 45 -22.96 0.02 30.34
N THR A 46 -23.19 -0.51 29.13
CA THR A 46 -22.78 -1.87 28.77
C THR A 46 -21.67 -1.85 27.74
N ILE A 47 -20.74 -2.81 27.88
CA ILE A 47 -19.72 -3.07 26.87
C ILE A 47 -20.20 -4.22 25.98
N ARG A 48 -20.16 -4.00 24.67
CA ARG A 48 -20.58 -4.99 23.66
C ARG A 48 -19.54 -5.08 22.56
N ASP A 49 -19.41 -6.26 21.95
CA ASP A 49 -18.54 -6.47 20.79
C ASP A 49 -19.24 -6.13 19.46
N SER A 50 -20.47 -5.62 19.52
CA SER A 50 -21.27 -5.23 18.37
C SER A 50 -22.01 -3.91 18.62
N VAL A 51 -22.37 -3.21 17.55
CA VAL A 51 -23.06 -1.92 17.57
C VAL A 51 -24.38 -2.00 16.80
N LEU A 52 -25.43 -1.32 17.29
CA LEU A 52 -26.71 -1.23 16.59
C LEU A 52 -26.63 -0.20 15.46
N VAL A 53 -26.64 -0.66 14.22
CA VAL A 53 -26.55 0.17 13.00
C VAL A 53 -27.37 -0.45 11.87
N SER A 54 -27.49 0.25 10.75
CA SER A 54 -28.01 -0.33 9.50
C SER A 54 -26.85 -0.79 8.61
N ALA A 55 -26.96 -2.00 8.06
CA ALA A 55 -25.99 -2.54 7.12
C ALA A 55 -26.06 -1.87 5.74
N TYR A 56 -27.21 -1.32 5.35
CA TYR A 56 -27.43 -0.71 4.04
C TYR A 56 -26.42 0.40 3.69
N PRO A 57 -26.21 1.44 4.51
CA PRO A 57 -25.23 2.49 4.20
C PRO A 57 -23.80 1.96 4.11
N LEU A 58 -23.44 0.95 4.92
CA LEU A 58 -22.12 0.34 4.85
C LEU A 58 -21.93 -0.45 3.55
N ALA A 59 -22.91 -1.25 3.14
CA ALA A 59 -22.87 -1.96 1.87
C ALA A 59 -22.82 -0.98 0.68
N ALA A 60 -23.62 0.10 0.73
CA ALA A 60 -23.59 1.13 -0.30
C ALA A 60 -22.21 1.79 -0.42
N TRP A 61 -21.57 2.11 0.71
CA TRP A 61 -20.21 2.64 0.74
C TRP A 61 -19.19 1.65 0.14
N MET A 62 -19.25 0.38 0.53
CA MET A 62 -18.35 -0.65 -0.02
C MET A 62 -18.49 -0.80 -1.53
N VAL A 63 -19.73 -0.77 -2.05
CA VAL A 63 -20.00 -0.86 -3.49
C VAL A 63 -19.50 0.40 -4.21
N SER A 64 -19.84 1.59 -3.70
CA SER A 64 -19.42 2.85 -4.34
C SER A 64 -17.90 3.04 -4.36
N SER A 65 -17.20 2.50 -3.35
CA SER A 65 -15.75 2.62 -3.21
C SER A 65 -14.99 1.36 -3.63
N TRP A 66 -15.67 0.39 -4.26
CA TRP A 66 -15.14 -0.95 -4.55
C TRP A 66 -13.77 -0.92 -5.22
N TRP A 67 -13.67 -0.24 -6.36
CA TRP A 67 -12.44 -0.16 -7.15
C TRP A 67 -11.32 0.57 -6.41
N ARG A 68 -11.64 1.65 -5.69
CA ARG A 68 -10.65 2.42 -4.93
C ARG A 68 -10.11 1.67 -3.73
N LEU A 69 -10.97 0.98 -2.98
CA LEU A 69 -10.55 0.13 -1.86
C LEU A 69 -9.51 -0.92 -2.31
N LEU A 70 -9.70 -1.51 -3.50
CA LEU A 70 -8.83 -2.57 -4.01
C LEU A 70 -7.54 -2.04 -4.67
N TYR A 71 -7.61 -0.89 -5.36
CA TYR A 71 -6.53 -0.44 -6.26
C TYR A 71 -5.92 0.93 -5.95
N GLU A 72 -6.55 1.77 -5.10
CA GLU A 72 -5.95 3.03 -4.66
C GLU A 72 -5.13 2.81 -3.37
N PRO A 73 -3.79 2.92 -3.42
CA PRO A 73 -2.96 2.69 -2.25
C PRO A 73 -3.01 3.85 -1.26
N LEU A 74 -2.52 3.59 -0.05
CA LEU A 74 -2.27 4.64 0.94
C LEU A 74 -1.27 5.69 0.37
N PRO A 75 -1.57 7.00 0.51
CA PRO A 75 -0.65 8.06 0.07
C PRO A 75 0.74 7.96 0.72
N PRO A 76 1.79 8.55 0.08
CA PRO A 76 3.15 8.53 0.62
C PRO A 76 3.25 9.09 2.04
N THR A 77 4.17 8.57 2.83
CA THR A 77 4.43 9.03 4.21
C THR A 77 4.65 10.55 4.28
N GLY A 78 4.10 11.20 5.31
CA GLY A 78 4.18 12.65 5.48
C GLY A 78 3.21 13.43 4.59
N THR A 79 2.42 12.75 3.75
CA THR A 79 1.37 13.37 2.95
C THR A 79 0.02 13.18 3.62
N ARG A 80 -0.66 14.28 3.92
CA ARG A 80 -2.07 14.22 4.36
C ARG A 80 -2.94 13.68 3.21
N PRO A 81 -3.74 12.62 3.42
CA PRO A 81 -4.70 12.17 2.42
C PRO A 81 -5.74 13.24 2.11
N SER A 82 -6.22 13.27 0.87
CA SER A 82 -7.31 14.16 0.48
C SER A 82 -8.62 13.76 1.17
N VAL A 83 -9.60 14.66 1.17
CA VAL A 83 -10.95 14.35 1.65
C VAL A 83 -11.56 13.22 0.82
N THR A 84 -11.40 13.25 -0.51
CA THR A 84 -11.91 12.23 -1.42
C THR A 84 -11.34 10.84 -1.11
N TRP A 85 -10.03 10.73 -0.88
CA TRP A 85 -9.41 9.48 -0.45
C TRP A 85 -10.03 8.99 0.85
N LYS A 86 -10.17 9.86 1.86
CA LYS A 86 -10.78 9.47 3.13
C LYS A 86 -12.23 9.02 2.99
N MET A 87 -12.99 9.59 2.06
CA MET A 87 -14.37 9.15 1.81
C MET A 87 -14.43 7.74 1.22
N ALA A 88 -13.43 7.34 0.42
CA ALA A 88 -13.35 5.98 -0.11
C ALA A 88 -12.74 4.96 0.86
N HIS A 89 -11.91 5.40 1.81
CA HIS A 89 -11.06 4.52 2.62
C HIS A 89 -11.32 4.53 4.13
N GLU A 90 -12.09 5.50 4.67
CA GLU A 90 -12.48 5.53 6.08
C GLU A 90 -13.93 5.03 6.27
N LEU A 91 -14.15 4.00 7.11
CA LEU A 91 -15.47 3.40 7.37
C LEU A 91 -16.51 4.42 7.84
N THR A 92 -16.06 5.48 8.52
CA THR A 92 -16.90 6.59 8.98
C THR A 92 -17.55 7.37 7.83
N ALA A 93 -17.09 7.21 6.59
CA ALA A 93 -17.69 7.83 5.41
C ALA A 93 -19.02 7.19 4.98
N ALA A 94 -19.31 5.95 5.41
CA ALA A 94 -20.61 5.33 5.19
C ALA A 94 -21.78 6.06 5.90
N ASN A 95 -21.47 7.00 6.80
CA ASN A 95 -22.40 7.58 7.78
C ASN A 95 -23.67 8.21 7.17
N GLN A 96 -24.82 7.58 7.46
CA GLN A 96 -26.17 8.13 7.29
C GLN A 96 -26.89 8.30 8.63
N GLY A 97 -26.24 8.98 9.57
CA GLY A 97 -26.72 9.13 10.95
C GLY A 97 -26.26 8.02 11.91
N PHE A 98 -25.34 7.14 11.48
CA PHE A 98 -24.77 6.06 12.27
C PHE A 98 -23.34 6.38 12.71
N ILE A 99 -23.01 6.02 13.95
CA ILE A 99 -21.66 6.21 14.50
C ILE A 99 -20.86 4.94 14.24
N TRP A 100 -20.01 4.95 13.21
CA TRP A 100 -19.14 3.82 12.84
C TRP A 100 -17.81 3.85 13.61
N PRO A 101 -17.17 2.69 13.86
CA PRO A 101 -15.82 2.69 14.41
C PRO A 101 -14.85 3.36 13.42
N ARG A 102 -13.85 4.04 13.97
CA ARG A 102 -12.81 4.66 13.14
C ARG A 102 -11.88 3.57 12.62
N VAL A 103 -12.14 3.16 11.38
CA VAL A 103 -11.41 2.11 10.67
C VAL A 103 -10.98 2.65 9.32
N ILE A 104 -9.70 2.46 8.98
CA ILE A 104 -9.14 2.82 7.68
C ILE A 104 -8.77 1.54 6.95
N LEU A 105 -9.14 1.45 5.68
CA LEU A 105 -8.83 0.36 4.77
C LEU A 105 -7.97 0.90 3.63
N ALA A 106 -6.79 0.34 3.40
CA ALA A 106 -6.01 0.65 2.21
C ALA A 106 -5.27 -0.58 1.70
N SER A 107 -5.46 -0.89 0.42
CA SER A 107 -4.73 -1.95 -0.26
C SER A 107 -3.27 -1.55 -0.46
N ASP A 108 -2.36 -2.51 -0.34
CA ASP A 108 -0.99 -2.38 -0.80
C ASP A 108 -0.73 -3.17 -2.10
N THR A 109 -1.81 -3.48 -2.83
CA THR A 109 -1.92 -4.31 -4.05
C THR A 109 -1.82 -5.83 -3.85
N GLU A 110 -1.42 -6.29 -2.67
CA GLU A 110 -1.42 -7.73 -2.31
C GLU A 110 -2.21 -8.00 -1.02
N LEU A 111 -2.17 -7.06 -0.08
CA LEU A 111 -2.84 -7.14 1.22
C LEU A 111 -3.70 -5.90 1.44
N MET A 112 -4.88 -6.11 2.02
CA MET A 112 -5.65 -5.04 2.64
C MET A 112 -5.07 -4.72 4.02
N GLN A 113 -4.65 -3.48 4.23
CA GLN A 113 -4.16 -3.01 5.52
C GLN A 113 -5.29 -2.32 6.28
N ILE A 114 -5.50 -2.73 7.53
CA ILE A 114 -6.58 -2.23 8.39
C ILE A 114 -5.98 -1.50 9.59
N TRP A 115 -6.36 -0.23 9.78
CA TRP A 115 -6.04 0.54 10.98
C TRP A 115 -7.30 0.84 11.76
N SER A 116 -7.18 0.97 13.08
CA SER A 116 -8.28 1.42 13.92
C SER A 116 -7.79 2.11 15.18
N THR A 117 -8.52 3.13 15.60
CA THR A 117 -8.28 3.87 16.85
C THR A 117 -9.54 3.94 17.68
N ALA A 118 -9.39 3.89 19.00
CA ALA A 118 -10.48 4.10 19.92
C ALA A 118 -11.09 5.51 19.74
N SER A 119 -12.37 5.64 20.04
CA SER A 119 -13.06 6.92 20.10
C SER A 119 -12.44 7.80 21.19
N ASN A 120 -12.38 9.11 20.93
CA ASN A 120 -11.90 10.08 21.90
C ASN A 120 -12.84 10.12 23.13
N ALA A 121 -12.28 9.94 24.33
CA ALA A 121 -13.06 9.94 25.57
C ALA A 121 -13.74 11.29 25.89
N ILE A 122 -13.28 12.38 25.26
CA ILE A 122 -13.84 13.73 25.45
C ILE A 122 -15.08 13.95 24.57
N GLU A 123 -15.23 13.21 23.48
CA GLU A 123 -16.36 13.37 22.57
C GLU A 123 -17.64 12.74 23.15
N GLN A 124 -18.69 13.54 23.30
CA GLN A 124 -19.99 13.06 23.80
C GLN A 124 -20.78 12.37 22.68
N GLN A 125 -20.43 11.10 22.44
CA GLN A 125 -21.14 10.23 21.49
C GLN A 125 -22.01 9.20 22.24
N SER A 126 -23.12 8.78 21.63
CA SER A 126 -23.99 7.73 22.21
C SER A 126 -23.28 6.37 22.31
N VAL A 127 -22.27 6.16 21.46
CA VAL A 127 -21.47 4.94 21.41
C VAL A 127 -20.00 5.34 21.37
N ARG A 128 -19.17 4.73 22.22
CA ARG A 128 -17.72 4.96 22.26
C ARG A 128 -16.97 3.68 21.95
N TYR A 129 -16.22 3.64 20.85
CA TYR A 129 -15.40 2.49 20.51
C TYR A 129 -14.14 2.47 21.37
N ILE A 130 -13.80 1.31 21.95
CA ILE A 130 -12.77 1.22 22.98
C ILE A 130 -11.53 0.43 22.56
N ASN A 131 -11.63 -0.33 21.47
CA ASN A 131 -10.50 -1.07 20.92
C ASN A 131 -9.77 -0.25 19.86
N SER A 132 -8.48 -0.52 19.71
CA SER A 132 -7.60 0.04 18.69
C SER A 132 -6.61 -1.01 18.20
N LEU A 133 -5.89 -0.69 17.14
CA LEU A 133 -4.80 -1.50 16.63
C LEU A 133 -3.48 -0.74 16.79
N ASP A 134 -2.51 -1.34 17.46
CA ASP A 134 -1.17 -0.75 17.65
C ASP A 134 -0.37 -0.71 16.35
N ARG A 135 -0.67 -1.63 15.43
CA ARG A 135 -0.07 -1.76 14.09
C ARG A 135 -1.18 -2.11 13.08
N PRO A 136 -1.01 -1.79 11.79
CA PRO A 136 -1.97 -2.26 10.78
C PRO A 136 -2.13 -3.77 10.84
N PHE A 137 -3.37 -4.23 10.75
CA PHE A 137 -3.68 -5.64 10.61
C PHE A 137 -3.78 -5.98 9.11
N PRO A 138 -2.87 -6.81 8.56
CA PRO A 138 -2.90 -7.17 7.17
C PRO A 138 -3.85 -8.35 6.93
N VAL A 139 -4.73 -8.20 5.94
CA VAL A 139 -5.63 -9.25 5.45
C VAL A 139 -5.28 -9.53 3.99
N ASP A 140 -5.31 -10.78 3.56
CA ASP A 140 -5.13 -11.11 2.14
C ASP A 140 -6.17 -10.35 1.29
N LEU A 141 -5.75 -9.74 0.18
CA LEU A 141 -6.66 -8.89 -0.60
C LEU A 141 -7.84 -9.69 -1.19
N LEU A 142 -7.63 -10.96 -1.56
CA LEU A 142 -8.69 -11.84 -2.03
C LEU A 142 -9.65 -12.21 -0.90
N GLU A 143 -9.13 -12.47 0.31
CA GLU A 143 -9.97 -12.69 1.50
C GLU A 143 -10.83 -11.45 1.80
N PHE A 144 -10.26 -10.25 1.72
CA PHE A 144 -10.99 -9.01 1.88
C PHE A 144 -12.11 -8.87 0.83
N GLU A 145 -11.80 -9.09 -0.45
CA GLU A 145 -12.76 -9.01 -1.55
C GLU A 145 -13.94 -9.97 -1.34
N GLN A 146 -13.64 -11.23 -1.01
CA GLN A 146 -14.67 -12.25 -0.74
C GLN A 146 -15.53 -11.89 0.47
N THR A 147 -14.92 -11.36 1.53
CA THR A 147 -15.63 -10.95 2.75
C THR A 147 -16.53 -9.75 2.50
N ALA A 148 -16.06 -8.75 1.77
CA ALA A 148 -16.85 -7.58 1.38
C ALA A 148 -18.02 -7.97 0.47
N LYS A 149 -17.77 -8.81 -0.54
CA LYS A 149 -18.81 -9.36 -1.41
C LYS A 149 -19.89 -10.11 -0.64
N ALA A 150 -19.49 -11.04 0.23
CA ALA A 150 -20.44 -11.80 1.05
C ALA A 150 -21.28 -10.90 1.94
N PHE A 151 -20.68 -9.84 2.50
CA PHE A 151 -21.41 -8.83 3.28
C PHE A 151 -22.46 -8.10 2.42
N ILE A 152 -22.08 -7.57 1.26
CA ILE A 152 -23.00 -6.87 0.34
C ILE A 152 -24.16 -7.79 -0.08
N GLU A 153 -23.86 -9.02 -0.47
CA GLU A 153 -24.85 -10.01 -0.89
C GLU A 153 -25.79 -10.41 0.26
N SER A 154 -25.31 -10.44 1.50
CA SER A 154 -26.16 -10.68 2.68
C SER A 154 -27.17 -9.55 2.92
N VAL A 155 -26.77 -8.29 2.70
CA VAL A 155 -27.66 -7.12 2.81
C VAL A 155 -28.72 -7.15 1.71
N LEU A 156 -28.32 -7.44 0.47
CA LEU A 156 -29.25 -7.59 -0.65
C LEU A 156 -30.24 -8.73 -0.43
N SER A 157 -29.77 -9.89 0.04
CA SER A 157 -30.62 -11.03 0.38
C SER A 157 -31.63 -10.68 1.47
N ARG A 158 -31.22 -9.89 2.47
CA ARG A 158 -32.12 -9.41 3.53
C ARG A 158 -33.21 -8.49 2.97
N LEU A 159 -32.85 -7.56 2.08
CA LEU A 159 -33.81 -6.66 1.46
C LEU A 159 -34.85 -7.44 0.63
N ASP A 160 -34.39 -8.36 -0.21
CA ASP A 160 -35.26 -9.21 -1.05
C ASP A 160 -36.22 -10.04 -0.19
N ALA A 161 -35.72 -10.68 0.87
CA ALA A 161 -36.53 -11.45 1.81
C ALA A 161 -37.62 -10.61 2.54
N THR A 162 -37.44 -9.28 2.59
CA THR A 162 -38.43 -8.34 3.15
C THR A 162 -39.30 -7.65 2.08
N GLY A 163 -39.20 -8.10 0.82
CA GLY A 163 -39.95 -7.55 -0.31
C GLY A 163 -39.45 -6.20 -0.81
N ILE A 164 -38.22 -5.81 -0.45
CA ILE A 164 -37.58 -4.57 -0.92
C ILE A 164 -36.64 -4.91 -2.06
N THR A 165 -37.07 -4.66 -3.29
CA THR A 165 -36.29 -4.93 -4.51
C THR A 165 -35.94 -3.63 -5.25
N ASN A 166 -35.13 -3.71 -6.31
CA ASN A 166 -34.75 -2.60 -7.18
C ASN A 166 -34.20 -1.39 -6.41
N THR A 167 -33.34 -1.66 -5.42
CA THR A 167 -32.71 -0.60 -4.63
C THR A 167 -31.51 0.00 -5.37
N PRO A 168 -31.14 1.26 -5.08
CA PRO A 168 -29.89 1.82 -5.59
C PRO A 168 -28.66 0.94 -5.32
N LEU A 169 -28.60 0.30 -4.14
CA LEU A 169 -27.54 -0.66 -3.81
C LEU A 169 -27.53 -1.86 -4.76
N ALA A 170 -28.69 -2.43 -5.08
CA ALA A 170 -28.79 -3.58 -5.97
C ALA A 170 -28.32 -3.22 -7.39
N ASN A 171 -28.71 -2.05 -7.90
CA ASN A 171 -28.29 -1.58 -9.21
C ASN A 171 -26.78 -1.33 -9.27
N LEU A 172 -26.22 -0.61 -8.28
CA LEU A 172 -24.78 -0.35 -8.22
C LEU A 172 -23.98 -1.65 -8.08
N TRP A 173 -24.46 -2.62 -7.30
CA TRP A 173 -23.77 -3.91 -7.18
C TRP A 173 -23.81 -4.70 -8.48
N GLN A 174 -24.94 -4.66 -9.21
CA GLN A 174 -25.03 -5.26 -10.53
C GLN A 174 -24.03 -4.61 -11.51
N GLU A 175 -23.91 -3.28 -11.51
CA GLU A 175 -22.93 -2.55 -12.33
C GLU A 175 -21.50 -3.03 -12.02
N VAL A 176 -21.10 -3.10 -10.74
CA VAL A 176 -19.78 -3.62 -10.34
C VAL A 176 -19.58 -5.07 -10.81
N GLN A 177 -20.62 -5.92 -10.73
CA GLN A 177 -20.52 -7.31 -11.22
C GLN A 177 -20.35 -7.40 -12.74
N GLU A 178 -21.04 -6.54 -13.50
CA GLU A 178 -20.90 -6.45 -14.95
C GLU A 178 -19.49 -5.96 -15.33
N GLU A 179 -18.96 -4.96 -14.61
CA GLU A 179 -17.60 -4.44 -14.79
C GLU A 179 -16.53 -5.50 -14.46
N LEU A 180 -16.71 -6.28 -13.39
CA LEU A 180 -15.82 -7.39 -13.03
C LEU A 180 -15.84 -8.52 -14.07
N ALA A 181 -16.96 -8.72 -14.76
CA ALA A 181 -17.10 -9.76 -15.78
C ALA A 181 -16.46 -9.38 -17.12
N ASP A 182 -16.30 -8.09 -17.42
CA ASP A 182 -15.62 -7.57 -18.61
C ASP A 182 -14.18 -7.14 -18.30
N PRO A 183 -13.15 -7.81 -18.85
CA PRO A 183 -11.75 -7.43 -18.64
C PRO A 183 -11.43 -5.99 -19.02
N TYR A 184 -12.08 -5.43 -20.05
CA TYR A 184 -11.86 -4.05 -20.44
C TYR A 184 -12.44 -3.08 -19.43
N ALA A 185 -13.72 -3.26 -19.04
CA ALA A 185 -14.35 -2.45 -18.00
C ALA A 185 -13.58 -2.53 -16.67
N SER A 186 -13.16 -3.73 -16.26
CA SER A 186 -12.32 -3.92 -15.07
C SER A 186 -11.02 -3.11 -15.12
N GLN A 187 -10.30 -3.17 -16.24
CA GLN A 187 -9.06 -2.41 -16.41
C GLN A 187 -9.33 -0.90 -16.46
N TYR A 188 -10.45 -0.48 -17.06
CA TYR A 188 -10.88 0.92 -17.09
C TYR A 188 -11.10 1.45 -15.67
N ARG A 189 -11.90 0.74 -14.87
CA ARG A 189 -12.23 1.13 -13.48
C ARG A 189 -11.02 1.09 -12.55
N ARG A 190 -10.13 0.11 -12.75
CA ARG A 190 -8.84 0.08 -12.07
C ARG A 190 -8.00 1.33 -12.37
N CYS A 191 -7.92 1.75 -13.63
CA CYS A 191 -7.19 2.97 -13.99
C CYS A 191 -7.77 4.21 -13.28
N GLU A 192 -9.10 4.34 -13.21
CA GLU A 192 -9.74 5.45 -12.48
C GLU A 192 -9.35 5.44 -11.00
N ALA A 193 -9.43 4.27 -10.36
CA ALA A 193 -9.09 4.10 -8.95
C ALA A 193 -7.61 4.42 -8.67
N GLU A 194 -6.68 3.94 -9.49
CA GLU A 194 -5.24 4.21 -9.33
C GLU A 194 -4.89 5.69 -9.56
N LEU A 195 -5.72 6.42 -10.32
CA LEU A 195 -5.64 7.87 -10.48
C LEU A 195 -6.37 8.64 -9.36
N GLY A 196 -7.10 7.95 -8.49
CA GLY A 196 -7.81 8.48 -7.31
C GLY A 196 -9.22 8.99 -7.56
N PHE A 197 -9.86 8.57 -8.66
CA PHE A 197 -11.23 8.90 -9.03
C PHE A 197 -12.21 7.80 -8.64
N ASP A 198 -13.43 8.21 -8.28
CA ASP A 198 -14.56 7.30 -8.20
C ASP A 198 -15.02 6.89 -9.62
N PRO A 199 -15.72 5.76 -9.78
CA PRO A 199 -16.23 5.33 -11.09
C PRO A 199 -17.01 6.45 -11.79
N ASP A 200 -16.70 6.67 -13.07
CA ASP A 200 -17.34 7.66 -13.96
C ASP A 200 -17.04 9.14 -13.63
N GLU A 201 -16.25 9.40 -12.59
CA GLU A 201 -15.81 10.76 -12.27
C GLU A 201 -14.48 11.14 -12.95
N CYS A 202 -13.74 10.17 -13.49
CA CYS A 202 -12.50 10.45 -14.20
C CYS A 202 -12.78 10.96 -15.62
N PRO A 203 -12.16 12.09 -16.05
CA PRO A 203 -12.24 12.52 -17.43
C PRO A 203 -11.79 11.42 -18.41
N GLU A 204 -12.63 11.11 -19.40
CA GLU A 204 -12.42 9.99 -20.33
C GLU A 204 -11.06 10.04 -21.04
N ASN A 205 -10.54 11.25 -21.32
CA ASN A 205 -9.23 11.44 -21.91
C ASN A 205 -8.08 11.00 -20.98
N LEU A 206 -8.23 11.16 -19.66
CA LEU A 206 -7.24 10.70 -18.68
C LEU A 206 -7.27 9.18 -18.53
N VAL A 207 -8.44 8.55 -18.56
CA VAL A 207 -8.53 7.08 -18.51
C VAL A 207 -7.96 6.45 -19.79
N LYS A 208 -8.28 7.01 -20.96
CA LYS A 208 -7.69 6.58 -22.24
C LYS A 208 -6.17 6.75 -22.26
N ASP A 209 -5.66 7.79 -21.63
CA ASP A 209 -4.23 8.02 -21.46
C ASP A 209 -3.60 6.96 -20.53
N ALA A 210 -4.25 6.67 -19.41
CA ALA A 210 -3.84 5.63 -18.47
C ALA A 210 -3.81 4.24 -19.10
N LEU A 211 -4.83 3.86 -19.87
CA LEU A 211 -4.88 2.57 -20.56
C LEU A 211 -3.69 2.40 -21.52
N LYS A 212 -3.32 3.44 -22.27
CA LYS A 212 -2.12 3.41 -23.13
C LYS A 212 -0.83 3.25 -22.33
N LEU A 213 -0.75 3.91 -21.17
CA LEU A 213 0.40 3.72 -20.28
C LEU A 213 0.45 2.29 -19.74
N VAL A 214 -0.69 1.72 -19.33
CA VAL A 214 -0.75 0.31 -18.90
C VAL A 214 -0.23 -0.62 -19.99
N GLU A 215 -0.60 -0.41 -21.25
CA GLU A 215 -0.06 -1.17 -22.39
C GLU A 215 1.46 -0.97 -22.55
N GLN A 216 1.97 0.24 -22.32
CA GLN A 216 3.38 0.59 -22.53
C GLN A 216 4.32 0.10 -21.40
N MET A 217 3.93 0.23 -20.13
CA MET A 217 4.79 -0.09 -18.98
C MET A 217 4.35 -1.32 -18.19
N GLY A 218 3.18 -1.87 -18.50
CA GLY A 218 2.55 -2.96 -17.76
C GLY A 218 1.79 -2.50 -16.52
N GLY A 219 0.70 -3.20 -16.20
CA GLY A 219 -0.19 -2.83 -15.08
C GLY A 219 0.51 -2.76 -13.73
N LYS A 220 1.45 -3.66 -13.42
CA LYS A 220 2.18 -3.66 -12.15
C LYS A 220 3.05 -2.42 -11.95
N THR A 221 3.59 -1.82 -13.02
CA THR A 221 4.36 -0.59 -12.93
C THR A 221 3.44 0.62 -12.93
N PHE A 222 2.37 0.58 -13.72
CA PHE A 222 1.35 1.63 -13.71
C PHE A 222 0.73 1.83 -12.31
N SER A 223 0.43 0.74 -11.58
CA SER A 223 -0.07 0.79 -10.19
C SER A 223 0.86 1.51 -9.21
N GLU A 224 2.14 1.68 -9.55
CA GLU A 224 3.10 2.44 -8.74
C GLU A 224 3.20 3.89 -9.21
N VAL A 225 3.11 4.11 -10.52
CA VAL A 225 3.29 5.42 -11.13
C VAL A 225 2.05 6.30 -10.96
N ALA A 226 0.85 5.78 -11.25
CA ALA A 226 -0.38 6.57 -11.24
C ALA A 226 -0.68 7.20 -9.86
N PRO A 227 -0.65 6.45 -8.74
CA PRO A 227 -0.92 7.04 -7.43
C PRO A 227 0.15 8.04 -6.97
N ALA A 228 1.39 7.93 -7.47
CA ALA A 228 2.45 8.89 -7.15
C ALA A 228 2.20 10.28 -7.78
N TYR A 229 1.39 10.34 -8.83
CA TYR A 229 1.05 11.55 -9.58
C TYR A 229 -0.42 11.99 -9.46
N SER A 230 -1.29 11.22 -8.81
CA SER A 230 -2.74 11.46 -8.73
C SER A 230 -3.11 12.90 -8.35
N LYS A 231 -2.44 13.47 -7.34
CA LYS A 231 -2.67 14.86 -6.88
C LYS A 231 -2.39 15.92 -7.93
N ASP A 232 -1.52 15.63 -8.89
CA ASP A 232 -1.09 16.59 -9.89
C ASP A 232 -1.94 16.52 -11.16
N LEU A 233 -2.95 15.65 -11.19
CA LEU A 233 -3.91 15.49 -12.30
C LEU A 233 -5.11 16.43 -12.19
N LEU A 234 -5.19 17.23 -11.11
CA LEU A 234 -6.20 18.28 -10.94
C LEU A 234 -6.17 19.34 -12.05
N GLU A 235 -5.07 19.45 -12.79
CA GLU A 235 -4.94 20.35 -13.95
C GLU A 235 -5.37 19.70 -15.29
N ALA A 236 -6.00 18.51 -15.26
CA ALA A 236 -6.38 17.73 -16.44
C ALA A 236 -5.23 17.44 -17.43
N ARG A 237 -3.98 17.53 -16.96
CA ARG A 237 -2.81 17.20 -17.75
C ARG A 237 -2.67 15.67 -17.83
N PRO A 238 -2.57 15.08 -19.04
CA PRO A 238 -2.36 13.63 -19.20
C PRO A 238 -1.13 13.15 -18.42
N LEU A 239 -1.22 11.99 -17.80
CA LEU A 239 -0.10 11.38 -17.08
C LEU A 239 1.04 11.06 -18.05
N SER A 240 0.72 10.63 -19.28
CA SER A 240 1.70 10.33 -20.30
C SER A 240 2.58 11.53 -20.63
N ALA A 241 2.06 12.76 -20.56
CA ALA A 241 2.87 13.95 -20.79
C ALA A 241 3.98 14.08 -19.74
N LYS A 242 3.68 13.79 -18.46
CA LYS A 242 4.68 13.82 -17.38
C LYS A 242 5.68 12.69 -17.48
N ILE A 243 5.23 11.50 -17.86
CA ILE A 243 6.13 10.36 -18.08
C ILE A 243 7.03 10.62 -19.28
N ASN A 244 6.49 11.19 -20.37
CA ASN A 244 7.24 11.58 -21.55
C ASN A 244 8.30 12.65 -21.24
N GLU A 245 7.95 13.67 -20.45
CA GLU A 245 8.94 14.64 -19.96
C GLU A 245 10.06 13.95 -19.18
N LEU A 246 9.70 13.05 -18.26
CA LEU A 246 10.67 12.35 -17.43
C LEU A 246 11.63 11.46 -18.25
N ILE A 247 11.14 10.76 -19.28
CA ILE A 247 11.97 9.90 -20.14
C ILE A 247 12.76 10.67 -21.21
N GLN A 248 12.32 11.87 -21.59
CA GLN A 248 13.03 12.74 -22.53
C GLN A 248 14.18 13.51 -21.86
N GLU A 249 14.07 13.76 -20.55
CA GLU A 249 15.17 14.30 -19.75
C GLU A 249 16.39 13.38 -19.75
N SER A 250 17.54 13.92 -19.30
CA SER A 250 18.74 13.12 -19.13
C SER A 250 18.48 11.91 -18.22
N GLY A 251 19.09 10.80 -18.62
CA GLY A 251 19.17 9.53 -17.90
C GLY A 251 20.52 8.90 -18.24
N PHE A 252 20.74 7.69 -17.76
CA PHE A 252 21.95 6.93 -18.04
C PHE A 252 21.60 5.47 -18.36
N ASP A 253 22.45 4.85 -19.15
CA ASP A 253 22.21 3.50 -19.65
C ASP A 253 22.72 2.45 -18.66
N GLY A 254 22.06 1.30 -18.63
CA GLY A 254 22.46 0.20 -17.77
C GLY A 254 21.87 -1.12 -18.19
N LYS A 255 22.69 -2.17 -18.16
CA LYS A 255 22.29 -3.53 -18.51
C LYS A 255 22.55 -4.48 -17.34
N PRO A 256 21.56 -4.68 -16.46
CA PRO A 256 21.70 -5.65 -15.38
C PRO A 256 21.86 -7.07 -15.95
N GLU A 257 22.90 -7.78 -15.52
CA GLU A 257 23.17 -9.18 -15.94
C GLU A 257 23.02 -10.18 -14.79
N VAL A 258 22.54 -9.72 -13.64
CA VAL A 258 22.42 -10.52 -12.43
C VAL A 258 21.16 -11.39 -12.45
N SER A 259 21.29 -12.64 -12.04
CA SER A 259 20.14 -13.51 -11.77
C SER A 259 20.37 -14.27 -10.47
N VAL A 260 19.29 -14.49 -9.73
CA VAL A 260 19.29 -15.29 -8.52
C VAL A 260 18.25 -16.38 -8.73
N ASP A 261 18.61 -17.64 -8.49
CA ASP A 261 17.65 -18.72 -8.62
C ASP A 261 16.54 -18.54 -7.57
N HIS A 262 15.30 -18.44 -8.06
CA HIS A 262 14.09 -18.31 -7.24
C HIS A 262 13.46 -19.67 -6.91
N SER A 263 14.05 -20.78 -7.39
CA SER A 263 13.55 -22.10 -7.07
C SER A 263 13.60 -22.32 -5.55
N THR A 264 12.47 -22.75 -4.99
CA THR A 264 12.22 -23.13 -3.58
C THR A 264 11.82 -22.02 -2.59
N SER A 265 10.56 -21.57 -2.69
CA SER A 265 9.62 -21.59 -1.55
C SER A 265 8.18 -21.33 -2.05
N PRO A 266 7.15 -21.96 -1.46
CA PRO A 266 5.77 -21.77 -1.91
C PRO A 266 5.39 -20.29 -1.84
N GLU A 267 4.91 -19.75 -2.96
CA GLU A 267 4.73 -18.32 -3.26
C GLU A 267 3.71 -17.56 -2.38
N PHE A 268 3.11 -18.18 -1.36
CA PHE A 268 1.87 -17.69 -0.74
C PHE A 268 1.91 -17.42 0.77
N SER A 269 3.07 -17.33 1.43
CA SER A 269 3.07 -17.16 2.90
C SER A 269 4.12 -16.22 3.51
N LYS A 270 5.03 -15.62 2.73
CA LYS A 270 6.05 -14.72 3.28
C LYS A 270 5.65 -13.27 3.05
N ALA A 271 5.77 -12.44 4.09
CA ALA A 271 5.60 -11.00 3.96
C ALA A 271 6.65 -10.42 2.99
N PRO A 272 6.38 -9.28 2.33
CA PRO A 272 7.27 -8.73 1.29
C PRO A 272 8.72 -8.53 1.75
N TRP A 273 8.92 -8.11 3.01
CA TRP A 273 10.25 -7.93 3.59
C TRP A 273 11.00 -9.24 3.83
N GLN A 274 10.30 -10.35 4.14
CA GLN A 274 10.95 -11.66 4.31
C GLN A 274 11.48 -12.18 2.98
N LYS A 275 10.68 -12.02 1.92
CA LYS A 275 11.10 -12.34 0.54
C LYS A 275 12.29 -11.48 0.14
N ALA A 276 12.24 -10.18 0.45
CA ALA A 276 13.31 -9.25 0.14
C ALA A 276 14.63 -9.63 0.81
N ASN A 277 14.60 -9.97 2.10
CA ASN A 277 15.80 -10.36 2.85
C ASN A 277 16.42 -11.65 2.31
N GLU A 278 15.58 -12.62 1.94
CA GLU A 278 16.05 -13.87 1.33
C GLU A 278 16.74 -13.63 -0.02
N VAL A 279 16.16 -12.79 -0.88
CA VAL A 279 16.76 -12.45 -2.18
C VAL A 279 18.03 -11.62 -2.01
N ALA A 280 18.06 -10.69 -1.05
CA ALA A 280 19.25 -9.90 -0.73
C ALA A 280 20.41 -10.78 -0.26
N TYR A 281 20.14 -11.73 0.65
CA TYR A 281 21.12 -12.69 1.13
C TYR A 281 21.67 -13.56 -0.01
N ARG A 282 20.79 -14.16 -0.82
CA ARG A 282 21.21 -14.98 -1.97
C ARG A 282 22.03 -14.17 -2.98
N LEU A 283 21.68 -12.90 -3.21
CA LEU A 283 22.46 -12.06 -4.10
C LEU A 283 23.87 -11.83 -3.54
N ARG A 284 24.01 -11.54 -2.25
CA ARG A 284 25.33 -11.33 -1.60
C ARG A 284 26.23 -12.56 -1.71
N ASP A 285 25.65 -13.76 -1.60
CA ASP A 285 26.34 -15.03 -1.80
C ASP A 285 26.83 -15.19 -3.26
N VAL A 286 25.98 -14.88 -4.25
CA VAL A 286 26.32 -14.94 -5.68
C VAL A 286 27.48 -14.01 -6.06
N ILE A 287 27.61 -12.86 -5.39
CA ILE A 287 28.66 -11.86 -5.68
C ILE A 287 29.83 -11.88 -4.69
N ASP A 288 29.89 -12.87 -3.80
CA ASP A 288 31.00 -13.12 -2.88
C ASP A 288 31.35 -11.90 -1.98
N ILE A 289 30.31 -11.25 -1.43
CA ILE A 289 30.44 -10.10 -0.50
C ILE A 289 30.24 -10.50 0.97
N GLU A 290 29.81 -11.75 1.23
CA GLU A 290 29.54 -12.30 2.58
C GLU A 290 28.95 -11.27 3.57
N GLU A 291 29.74 -10.79 4.54
CA GLU A 291 29.36 -9.84 5.60
C GLU A 291 29.92 -8.42 5.36
N ASP A 292 30.71 -8.20 4.30
CA ASP A 292 31.35 -6.91 4.02
C ASP A 292 30.37 -5.87 3.45
N PRO A 293 30.59 -4.56 3.67
CA PRO A 293 29.79 -3.52 3.03
C PRO A 293 29.88 -3.56 1.50
N VAL A 294 28.72 -3.47 0.82
CA VAL A 294 28.68 -3.37 -0.64
C VAL A 294 29.32 -2.05 -1.09
N THR A 295 30.23 -2.11 -2.06
CA THR A 295 30.92 -0.95 -2.67
C THR A 295 30.12 -0.29 -3.79
N ASP A 296 30.43 0.97 -4.14
CA ASP A 296 29.71 1.67 -5.23
C ASP A 296 29.91 0.94 -6.56
N ASP A 297 31.14 0.49 -6.80
CA ASP A 297 31.52 -0.21 -8.02
C ASP A 297 30.71 -1.50 -8.20
N GLN A 298 30.48 -2.26 -7.12
CA GLN A 298 29.60 -3.44 -7.16
C GLN A 298 28.14 -3.11 -7.50
N LEU A 299 27.61 -1.97 -7.03
CA LEU A 299 26.26 -1.52 -7.42
C LEU A 299 26.20 -1.15 -8.90
N TYR A 300 27.26 -0.51 -9.41
CA TYR A 300 27.37 -0.15 -10.82
C TYR A 300 27.47 -1.40 -11.69
N ASP A 301 28.30 -2.36 -11.32
CA ASP A 301 28.48 -3.62 -12.04
C ASP A 301 27.17 -4.43 -12.10
N LEU A 302 26.45 -4.54 -10.98
CA LEU A 302 25.17 -5.27 -10.91
C LEU A 302 24.09 -4.72 -11.85
N LEU A 303 24.08 -3.41 -12.05
CA LEU A 303 23.15 -2.73 -12.94
C LEU A 303 23.74 -2.47 -14.34
N GLY A 304 24.99 -2.87 -14.59
CA GLY A 304 25.72 -2.61 -15.83
C GLY A 304 25.89 -1.12 -16.14
N LEU A 305 26.13 -0.29 -15.12
CA LEU A 305 26.27 1.16 -15.25
C LEU A 305 27.70 1.59 -15.55
N HIS A 306 27.86 2.62 -16.37
CA HIS A 306 29.15 3.31 -16.50
C HIS A 306 29.33 4.32 -15.36
N LYS A 307 30.28 4.04 -14.45
CA LYS A 307 30.59 4.88 -13.28
C LYS A 307 30.70 6.37 -13.59
N ALA A 308 31.50 6.75 -14.59
CA ALA A 308 31.71 8.15 -14.94
C ALA A 308 30.43 8.86 -15.40
N GLU A 309 29.53 8.13 -16.08
CA GLU A 309 28.24 8.66 -16.52
C GLU A 309 27.30 8.87 -15.33
N TYR A 310 27.21 7.87 -14.44
CA TYR A 310 26.37 7.94 -13.25
C TYR A 310 26.82 9.02 -12.25
N GLU A 311 28.13 9.13 -12.00
CA GLU A 311 28.67 10.12 -11.08
C GLU A 311 28.51 11.55 -11.61
N ALA A 312 28.60 11.74 -12.93
CA ALA A 312 28.33 13.02 -13.59
C ALA A 312 26.81 13.34 -13.65
N PHE A 313 25.95 12.34 -13.49
CA PHE A 313 24.50 12.51 -13.58
C PHE A 313 23.93 13.29 -12.39
N ASN A 314 23.28 14.41 -12.71
CA ASN A 314 22.54 15.22 -11.75
C ASN A 314 21.03 15.18 -12.07
N PRO A 315 20.20 14.57 -11.22
CA PRO A 315 18.78 14.47 -11.50
C PRO A 315 18.08 15.84 -11.46
N PRO A 316 17.17 16.11 -12.41
CA PRO A 316 16.28 17.26 -12.40
C PRO A 316 15.54 17.43 -11.07
N PRO A 317 15.25 18.67 -10.64
CA PRO A 317 14.56 18.94 -9.39
C PRO A 317 13.12 18.41 -9.42
N GLN A 318 12.56 18.09 -8.24
CA GLN A 318 11.14 17.79 -8.04
C GLN A 318 10.59 16.49 -8.69
N ARG A 319 11.45 15.56 -9.10
CA ARG A 319 11.01 14.22 -9.55
C ARG A 319 10.36 13.42 -8.39
N ARG A 320 9.14 12.93 -8.61
CA ARG A 320 8.39 12.11 -7.64
C ARG A 320 8.68 10.63 -7.73
N VAL A 321 8.99 10.13 -8.93
CA VAL A 321 9.32 8.72 -9.15
C VAL A 321 10.70 8.61 -9.78
N SER A 322 11.29 7.44 -9.65
CA SER A 322 12.41 7.03 -10.50
C SER A 322 12.00 5.81 -11.28
N ILE A 323 12.37 5.75 -12.54
CA ILE A 323 12.01 4.66 -13.44
C ILE A 323 13.24 4.16 -14.20
N ALA A 324 13.17 2.90 -14.62
CA ALA A 324 14.06 2.35 -15.63
C ALA A 324 13.20 1.89 -16.82
N VAL A 325 13.45 2.46 -17.98
CA VAL A 325 12.71 2.15 -19.21
C VAL A 325 13.47 1.06 -19.97
N PRO A 326 12.85 -0.08 -20.29
CA PRO A 326 13.50 -1.15 -21.03
C PRO A 326 13.83 -0.72 -22.46
N SER A 327 14.96 -1.20 -22.97
CA SER A 327 15.43 -0.93 -24.33
C SER A 327 16.28 -2.09 -24.84
N GLU A 328 15.95 -2.59 -26.04
CA GLU A 328 16.61 -3.75 -26.64
C GLU A 328 18.12 -3.58 -26.83
N GLN A 329 18.60 -2.35 -27.04
CA GLN A 329 20.01 -2.08 -27.34
C GLN A 329 20.88 -1.92 -26.09
N ILE A 330 20.33 -1.32 -25.04
CA ILE A 330 21.10 -0.86 -23.86
C ILE A 330 20.66 -1.52 -22.55
N GLY A 331 19.67 -2.42 -22.58
CA GLY A 331 19.04 -3.01 -21.40
C GLY A 331 17.99 -2.05 -20.85
N PHE A 332 18.41 -1.06 -20.08
CA PHE A 332 17.55 -0.04 -19.48
C PHE A 332 18.13 1.35 -19.62
N LYS A 333 17.23 2.33 -19.73
CA LYS A 333 17.54 3.74 -19.50
C LYS A 333 16.98 4.18 -18.15
N PHE A 334 17.86 4.54 -17.23
CA PHE A 334 17.53 4.90 -15.86
C PHE A 334 17.30 6.41 -15.72
N HIS A 335 16.19 6.76 -15.07
CA HIS A 335 15.82 8.13 -14.73
C HIS A 335 15.64 8.22 -13.21
N THR A 336 16.73 8.52 -12.49
CA THR A 336 16.76 8.59 -11.02
C THR A 336 16.37 9.96 -10.48
N ARG A 337 16.11 10.06 -9.16
CA ARG A 337 15.69 11.33 -8.52
C ARG A 337 16.54 11.72 -7.31
N LYS A 338 17.27 10.80 -6.69
CA LYS A 338 18.04 11.11 -5.47
C LYS A 338 19.35 11.84 -5.79
N ARG A 339 19.67 12.84 -4.97
CA ARG A 339 20.88 13.67 -5.10
C ARG A 339 21.94 13.37 -4.07
N HIS A 340 21.52 13.04 -2.84
CA HIS A 340 22.43 12.72 -1.76
C HIS A 340 23.13 11.38 -2.03
N PRO A 341 24.45 11.24 -1.84
CA PRO A 341 25.20 10.03 -2.18
C PRO A 341 24.62 8.74 -1.56
N ILE A 342 24.30 8.76 -0.27
CA ILE A 342 23.68 7.61 0.42
C ILE A 342 22.31 7.27 -0.17
N ALA A 343 21.50 8.28 -0.51
CA ALA A 343 20.17 8.06 -1.08
C ALA A 343 20.25 7.57 -2.53
N LYS A 344 21.26 8.00 -3.29
CA LYS A 344 21.60 7.49 -4.63
C LYS A 344 21.91 5.98 -4.57
N ARG A 345 22.78 5.55 -3.66
CA ARG A 345 23.11 4.13 -3.42
C ARG A 345 21.87 3.32 -3.09
N PHE A 346 21.06 3.80 -2.15
CA PHE A 346 19.83 3.12 -1.74
C PHE A 346 18.83 3.01 -2.90
N GLU A 347 18.72 4.03 -3.75
CA GLU A 347 17.88 4.02 -4.95
C GLU A 347 18.36 3.00 -5.99
N LEU A 348 19.67 2.85 -6.21
CA LEU A 348 20.22 1.80 -7.08
C LEU A 348 19.94 0.40 -6.52
N ALA A 349 20.17 0.19 -5.22
CA ALA A 349 19.89 -1.10 -4.58
C ALA A 349 18.40 -1.49 -4.70
N ARG A 350 17.49 -0.52 -4.62
CA ARG A 350 16.06 -0.75 -4.89
C ARG A 350 15.79 -1.20 -6.32
N PHE A 351 16.46 -0.62 -7.32
CA PHE A 351 16.34 -1.07 -8.71
C PHE A 351 16.85 -2.49 -8.91
N ILE A 352 17.93 -2.88 -8.23
CA ILE A 352 18.43 -4.27 -8.27
C ILE A 352 17.35 -5.23 -7.74
N GLY A 353 16.77 -4.92 -6.57
CA GLY A 353 15.69 -5.73 -6.01
C GLY A 353 14.48 -5.79 -6.94
N ASP A 354 14.07 -4.66 -7.51
CA ASP A 354 12.96 -4.57 -8.45
C ASP A 354 13.22 -5.37 -9.73
N TYR A 355 14.43 -5.31 -10.27
CA TYR A 355 14.85 -6.06 -11.45
C TYR A 355 14.79 -7.57 -11.18
N LEU A 356 15.33 -8.02 -10.04
CA LEU A 356 15.34 -9.44 -9.68
C LEU A 356 13.94 -10.02 -9.55
N LEU A 357 12.98 -9.24 -9.05
CA LEU A 357 11.63 -9.76 -8.81
C LEU A 357 10.60 -9.44 -9.91
N TYR A 358 10.71 -8.28 -10.55
CA TYR A 358 9.72 -7.75 -11.48
C TYR A 358 10.29 -7.37 -12.85
N GLY A 359 11.60 -7.45 -13.06
CA GLY A 359 12.26 -7.04 -14.30
C GLY A 359 11.87 -7.86 -15.52
N ASN A 360 11.23 -9.03 -15.36
CA ASN A 360 10.77 -9.93 -16.43
C ASN A 360 11.79 -10.05 -17.58
N HIS A 361 12.99 -10.56 -17.29
CA HIS A 361 14.09 -10.67 -18.28
C HIS A 361 14.47 -9.36 -18.99
N GLY A 362 14.21 -8.20 -18.36
CA GLY A 362 14.50 -6.89 -18.94
C GLY A 362 13.36 -6.28 -19.76
N GLU A 363 12.18 -6.92 -19.82
CA GLU A 363 11.05 -6.43 -20.63
C GLU A 363 10.13 -5.47 -19.88
N SER A 364 10.09 -5.54 -18.55
CA SER A 364 9.21 -4.72 -17.73
C SER A 364 9.91 -3.48 -17.19
N TRP A 365 9.17 -2.36 -17.14
CA TRP A 365 9.68 -1.13 -16.52
C TRP A 365 9.92 -1.34 -15.02
N LEU A 366 11.02 -0.76 -14.53
CA LEU A 366 11.32 -0.71 -13.10
C LEU A 366 10.89 0.62 -12.51
N VAL A 367 10.48 0.65 -11.25
CA VAL A 367 9.97 1.87 -10.62
C VAL A 367 10.23 1.93 -9.13
N ASN A 368 10.76 3.07 -8.68
CA ASN A 368 10.91 3.44 -7.29
C ASN A 368 10.02 4.63 -6.96
N THR A 369 9.10 4.45 -6.00
CA THR A 369 8.23 5.49 -5.47
C THR A 369 8.34 5.58 -3.95
N ASP A 370 7.63 6.53 -3.34
CA ASP A 370 7.49 6.62 -1.88
C ASP A 370 6.17 6.00 -1.38
N LEU A 371 5.46 5.25 -2.25
CA LEU A 371 4.24 4.54 -1.88
C LEU A 371 4.53 3.39 -0.91
N ARG A 372 3.47 2.95 -0.24
CA ARG A 372 3.50 1.86 0.75
C ARG A 372 2.91 0.55 0.21
N THR A 373 2.97 0.35 -1.11
CA THR A 373 2.59 -0.91 -1.77
C THR A 373 3.54 -2.06 -1.39
N SER A 374 3.11 -3.30 -1.64
CA SER A 374 3.92 -4.51 -1.42
C SER A 374 5.25 -4.45 -2.19
N ARG A 375 5.22 -4.10 -3.49
CA ARG A 375 6.42 -3.94 -4.33
C ARG A 375 7.42 -2.94 -3.75
N GLN A 376 6.95 -1.77 -3.29
CA GLN A 376 7.85 -0.75 -2.72
C GLN A 376 8.35 -1.12 -1.32
N LYS A 377 7.55 -1.83 -0.51
CA LYS A 377 8.00 -2.42 0.77
C LYS A 377 9.10 -3.45 0.53
N TYR A 378 8.92 -4.34 -0.44
CA TYR A 378 9.91 -5.31 -0.87
C TYR A 378 11.22 -4.62 -1.29
N GLN A 379 11.16 -3.66 -2.20
CA GLN A 379 12.36 -2.94 -2.67
C GLN A 379 13.13 -2.26 -1.53
N ARG A 380 12.43 -1.60 -0.60
CA ARG A 380 13.08 -0.94 0.55
C ARG A 380 13.72 -1.94 1.50
N ALA A 381 13.04 -3.05 1.80
CA ALA A 381 13.59 -4.11 2.63
C ALA A 381 14.80 -4.76 1.96
N PHE A 382 14.73 -5.02 0.65
CA PHE A 382 15.83 -5.58 -0.14
C PHE A 382 17.04 -4.65 -0.08
N ALA A 383 16.86 -3.36 -0.37
CA ALA A 383 17.95 -2.39 -0.35
C ALA A 383 18.57 -2.24 1.04
N ALA A 384 17.77 -2.27 2.11
CA ALA A 384 18.27 -2.20 3.47
C ALA A 384 19.11 -3.43 3.83
N GLU A 385 18.58 -4.64 3.62
CA GLU A 385 19.29 -5.89 3.91
C GLU A 385 20.52 -6.08 3.02
N PHE A 386 20.42 -5.73 1.73
CA PHE A 386 21.52 -5.89 0.78
C PHE A 386 22.72 -5.00 1.11
N LEU A 387 22.47 -3.73 1.47
CA LEU A 387 23.51 -2.75 1.79
C LEU A 387 24.02 -2.86 3.24
N CYS A 388 23.15 -3.23 4.17
CA CYS A 388 23.43 -3.33 5.60
C CYS A 388 22.73 -4.58 6.17
N PRO A 389 23.33 -5.77 6.01
CA PRO A 389 22.71 -7.01 6.45
C PRO A 389 22.51 -7.01 7.97
N LEU A 390 21.39 -7.58 8.43
CA LEU A 390 21.08 -7.56 9.86
C LEU A 390 22.11 -8.36 10.68
N SER A 391 22.66 -9.46 10.14
CA SER A 391 23.72 -10.23 10.79
C SER A 391 24.97 -9.38 11.01
N SER A 392 25.44 -8.72 9.95
CA SER A 392 26.64 -7.87 9.97
C SER A 392 26.44 -6.68 10.90
N LEU A 393 25.28 -6.04 10.85
CA LEU A 393 24.94 -4.91 11.72
C LEU A 393 24.95 -5.31 13.20
N ARG A 394 24.39 -6.48 13.54
CA ARG A 394 24.39 -6.95 14.94
C ARG A 394 25.79 -7.31 15.42
N ALA A 395 26.61 -7.91 14.57
CA ALA A 395 27.99 -8.21 14.88
C ALA A 395 28.82 -6.93 15.07
N TYR A 396 28.61 -5.91 14.23
CA TYR A 396 29.28 -4.61 14.33
C TYR A 396 28.92 -3.87 15.62
N LEU A 397 27.62 -3.83 15.97
CA LEU A 397 27.14 -3.12 17.16
C LEU A 397 27.49 -3.82 18.47
N ASP A 398 27.68 -5.15 18.48
CA ASP A 398 28.02 -5.95 19.67
C ASP A 398 27.14 -5.62 20.91
N ASN A 399 25.83 -5.51 20.69
CA ASN A 399 24.81 -5.10 21.67
C ASN A 399 24.89 -3.65 22.18
N ASP A 400 25.76 -2.80 21.62
CA ASP A 400 25.70 -1.35 21.80
C ASP A 400 24.74 -0.73 20.78
N TYR A 401 23.54 -0.38 21.25
CA TYR A 401 22.50 0.27 20.45
C TYR A 401 22.39 1.77 20.76
N SER A 402 23.48 2.41 21.21
CA SER A 402 23.51 3.85 21.40
C SER A 402 23.42 4.62 20.08
N GLU A 403 22.96 5.87 20.13
CA GLU A 403 22.89 6.74 18.94
C GLU A 403 24.26 6.86 18.24
N SER A 404 25.34 6.98 19.01
CA SER A 404 26.72 7.03 18.48
C SER A 404 27.10 5.75 17.74
N ALA A 405 26.85 4.57 18.34
CA ALA A 405 27.16 3.30 17.68
C ALA A 405 26.34 3.09 16.40
N MET A 406 25.08 3.54 16.39
CA MET A 406 24.23 3.50 15.20
C MET A 406 24.71 4.45 14.10
N GLU A 407 25.22 5.63 14.45
CA GLU A 407 25.85 6.55 13.49
C GLU A 407 27.13 5.96 12.90
N ASP A 408 28.01 5.39 13.74
CA ASP A 408 29.22 4.70 13.29
C ASP A 408 28.90 3.52 12.36
N ALA A 409 27.87 2.75 12.67
CA ALA A 409 27.40 1.67 11.81
C ALA A 409 26.85 2.19 10.48
N ALA A 410 26.10 3.30 10.49
CA ALA A 410 25.59 3.92 9.27
C ALA A 410 26.73 4.38 8.35
N GLU A 411 27.80 4.95 8.92
CA GLU A 411 29.02 5.30 8.18
C GLU A 411 29.72 4.05 7.62
N HIS A 412 29.90 3.01 8.43
CA HIS A 412 30.54 1.74 8.03
C HIS A 412 29.83 1.09 6.83
N PHE A 413 28.50 0.93 6.89
CA PHE A 413 27.70 0.34 5.83
C PHE A 413 27.32 1.33 4.72
N LYS A 414 27.68 2.62 4.86
CA LYS A 414 27.36 3.72 3.92
C LYS A 414 25.86 3.85 3.64
N VAL A 415 25.05 3.66 4.68
CA VAL A 415 23.59 3.84 4.68
C VAL A 415 23.21 5.03 5.55
N SER A 416 21.95 5.45 5.56
CA SER A 416 21.51 6.52 6.47
C SER A 416 21.30 5.97 7.88
N SER A 417 21.48 6.80 8.91
CA SER A 417 21.15 6.42 10.30
C SER A 417 19.69 5.96 10.43
N GLN A 418 18.77 6.57 9.67
CA GLN A 418 17.38 6.15 9.60
C GLN A 418 17.21 4.71 9.08
N THR A 419 18.08 4.24 8.17
CA THR A 419 18.05 2.87 7.66
C THR A 419 18.46 1.89 8.76
N VAL A 420 19.54 2.19 9.49
CA VAL A 420 20.00 1.41 10.66
C VAL A 420 18.90 1.35 11.72
N GLU A 421 18.36 2.50 12.12
CA GLU A 421 17.28 2.60 13.10
C GLU A 421 16.04 1.79 12.68
N SER A 422 15.63 1.90 11.41
CA SER A 422 14.49 1.15 10.88
C SER A 422 14.75 -0.36 10.90
N MET A 423 15.95 -0.80 10.52
CA MET A 423 16.35 -2.22 10.57
C MET A 423 16.30 -2.76 12.00
N LEU A 424 16.88 -2.04 12.96
CA LEU A 424 16.87 -2.46 14.37
C LEU A 424 15.46 -2.45 14.97
N THR A 425 14.66 -1.43 14.67
CA THR A 425 13.28 -1.29 15.16
C THR A 425 12.38 -2.40 14.61
N ASN A 426 12.43 -2.64 13.29
CA ASN A 426 11.59 -3.65 12.64
C ASN A 426 11.90 -5.07 13.12
N ASN A 427 13.14 -5.30 13.61
CA ASN A 427 13.58 -6.56 14.18
C ASN A 427 13.51 -6.61 15.72
N GLY A 428 12.94 -5.58 16.35
CA GLY A 428 12.69 -5.55 17.80
C GLY A 428 13.94 -5.45 18.67
N LEU A 429 15.06 -4.97 18.12
CA LEU A 429 16.32 -4.79 18.85
C LEU A 429 16.36 -3.47 19.63
N ILE A 430 15.65 -2.46 19.14
CA ILE A 430 15.47 -1.17 19.81
C ILE A 430 13.99 -0.78 19.82
N CYS A 431 13.59 0.00 20.81
CA CYS A 431 12.34 0.73 20.75
C CYS A 431 12.53 1.94 19.83
N SER A 432 11.59 2.19 18.91
CA SER A 432 11.63 3.42 18.12
C SER A 432 11.53 4.65 19.04
N PRO A 433 12.32 5.72 18.85
CA PRO A 433 12.09 7.00 19.53
C PRO A 433 10.67 7.56 19.26
N GLN A 434 10.05 7.22 18.13
CA GLN A 434 8.62 7.50 17.88
C GLN A 434 7.68 6.62 18.72
N SER A 435 8.12 5.43 19.14
CA SER A 435 7.37 4.55 20.05
C SER A 435 7.50 4.92 21.53
N ALA A 436 8.51 5.73 21.92
CA ALA A 436 8.66 6.21 23.30
C ALA A 436 7.75 7.41 23.63
N SER A 437 7.27 8.17 22.63
CA SER A 437 6.34 9.28 22.85
C SER A 437 4.92 9.06 22.32
N TYR A 438 4.64 7.93 21.64
CA TYR A 438 3.31 7.60 21.09
C TYR A 438 3.03 6.09 21.14
N LEU A 439 2.76 5.57 22.34
CA LEU A 439 2.01 4.32 22.53
C LEU A 439 0.50 4.50 22.29
N GLU A 440 0.10 5.59 21.62
CA GLU A 440 -1.27 5.76 21.13
C GLU A 440 -1.37 5.11 19.76
N ALA A 441 -2.35 4.23 19.55
CA ALA A 441 -2.69 3.70 18.25
C ALA A 441 -2.76 4.85 17.22
N SER A 442 -1.81 4.90 16.31
CA SER A 442 -1.70 5.99 15.34
C SER A 442 -2.26 5.56 14.00
N LEU A 443 -3.15 6.36 13.45
CA LEU A 443 -3.57 6.25 12.06
C LEU A 443 -2.37 6.42 11.12
N PRO A 444 -2.47 5.99 9.85
CA PRO A 444 -1.33 5.97 8.95
C PRO A 444 -0.84 7.36 8.49
N TYR A 445 -1.42 8.47 8.98
CA TYR A 445 -1.13 9.86 8.60
C TYR A 445 -1.52 10.88 9.68
#